data_AF-A0AAE3RC78-F1
#
_entry.id   AF-A0AAE3RC78-F1
#
_cell.length_a   1.000
_cell.length_b   1.000
_cell.length_c   1.000
_cell.angle_alpha   90.00
_cell.angle_beta   90.00
_cell.angle_gamma   90.00
#
_symmetry.space_group_name_H-M   'P 1'
#
loop_
_entity.id
_entity.type
_entity.pdbx_description
1 polymer ?
#
loop_
_entity_poly.entity_id
_entity_poly.type
_entity_poly.pdbx_seq_one_letter_code
_entity_poly.pdbx_strand_id
1 'polypeptide(L)'
;MDTTPRKLRMYQDCFSAENFDKACFYLSTLPTPFTEFNGFEISMIEGDQNSRLVFKKKGYNLGFISKETGVMSLAKRQQDNDQNRKAIEQTFCNLINFIERDWIV
;
A
#
# COMPACT_ATOMS: atom_id res chain seq x y z
N MET A 1 -11.96 14.87 -23.21
CA MET A 1 -10.86 15.48 -22.43
C MET A 1 -11.02 15.02 -21.00
N ASP A 2 -10.10 14.18 -20.52
CA ASP A 2 -10.14 13.62 -19.17
C ASP A 2 -9.69 14.71 -18.17
N THR A 3 -10.64 15.16 -17.35
CA THR A 3 -10.50 16.27 -16.39
C THR A 3 -10.00 15.82 -15.01
N THR A 4 -9.53 14.57 -14.88
CA THR A 4 -9.09 14.03 -13.60
C THR A 4 -7.90 14.87 -13.08
N PRO A 5 -7.99 15.46 -11.87
CA PRO A 5 -6.94 16.28 -11.29
C PRO A 5 -5.59 15.57 -11.30
N ARG A 6 -4.50 16.28 -11.60
CA ARG A 6 -3.14 15.71 -11.72
C ARG A 6 -2.70 14.92 -10.47
N LYS A 7 -3.19 15.31 -9.28
CA LYS A 7 -3.01 14.55 -8.03
C LYS A 7 -3.70 13.18 -8.05
N LEU A 8 -4.88 13.06 -8.64
CA LEU A 8 -5.64 11.79 -8.75
C LEU A 8 -4.99 10.82 -9.74
N ARG A 9 -4.36 11.30 -10.81
CA ARG A 9 -3.62 10.44 -11.77
C ARG A 9 -2.39 9.77 -11.14
N MET A 10 -1.63 10.48 -10.29
CA MET A 10 -0.49 9.87 -9.59
C MET A 10 -0.88 8.63 -8.77
N TYR A 11 -2.09 8.60 -8.19
CA TYR A 11 -2.53 7.40 -7.45
C TYR A 11 -2.87 6.24 -8.37
N GLN A 12 -3.38 6.50 -9.58
CA GLN A 12 -3.72 5.43 -10.52
C GLN A 12 -2.47 4.67 -11.00
N ASP A 13 -1.31 5.34 -11.05
CA ASP A 13 -0.06 4.73 -11.54
C ASP A 13 0.69 3.93 -10.47
N CYS A 14 0.42 4.13 -9.17
CA CYS A 14 1.09 3.38 -8.11
C CYS A 14 0.62 1.93 -8.03
N PHE A 15 -0.67 1.65 -8.28
CA PHE A 15 -1.26 0.33 -8.10
C PHE A 15 -1.07 -0.55 -9.34
N SER A 16 0.15 -1.06 -9.49
CA SER A 16 0.50 -2.07 -10.49
C SER A 16 1.06 -3.32 -9.82
N ALA A 17 0.98 -4.45 -10.51
CA ALA A 17 1.60 -5.69 -10.07
C ALA A 17 3.13 -5.52 -9.86
N GLU A 18 3.78 -4.74 -10.72
CA GLU A 18 5.20 -4.42 -10.62
C GLU A 18 5.53 -3.63 -9.34
N ASN A 19 4.76 -2.58 -9.04
CA ASN A 19 4.98 -1.78 -7.84
C ASN A 19 4.65 -2.56 -6.57
N PHE A 20 3.66 -3.45 -6.62
CA PHE A 20 3.41 -4.40 -5.54
C PHE A 20 4.63 -5.28 -5.29
N ASP A 21 5.21 -5.87 -6.33
CA ASP A 21 6.39 -6.73 -6.22
C ASP A 21 7.61 -5.94 -5.70
N LYS A 22 7.82 -4.69 -6.16
CA LYS A 22 8.87 -3.79 -5.63
C LYS A 22 8.70 -3.54 -4.14
N ALA A 23 7.49 -3.23 -3.68
CA ALA A 23 7.21 -3.01 -2.26
C ALA A 23 7.43 -4.28 -1.42
N CYS A 24 6.98 -5.44 -1.91
CA CYS A 24 7.22 -6.72 -1.24
C CYS A 24 8.72 -7.03 -1.14
N PHE A 25 9.47 -6.85 -2.23
CA PHE A 25 10.92 -7.05 -2.25
C PHE A 25 11.63 -6.08 -1.30
N TYR A 26 11.27 -4.79 -1.31
CA TYR A 26 11.80 -3.83 -0.35
C TYR A 26 11.57 -4.29 1.10
N LEU A 27 10.32 -4.62 1.45
CA LEU A 27 9.97 -5.04 2.80
C LEU A 27 10.66 -6.35 3.21
N SER A 28 10.90 -7.29 2.28
CA SER A 28 11.60 -8.54 2.58
C SER A 28 13.10 -8.37 2.84
N THR A 29 13.70 -7.25 2.39
CA THR A 29 15.09 -6.91 2.72
C THR A 29 15.28 -6.29 4.10
N LEU A 30 14.19 -5.89 4.77
CA LEU A 30 14.26 -5.26 6.08
C LEU A 30 14.40 -6.31 7.19
N PRO A 31 15.16 -6.02 8.26
CA PRO A 31 15.39 -6.97 9.35
C PRO A 31 14.18 -7.13 10.28
N THR A 32 13.08 -6.40 10.04
CA THR A 32 11.88 -6.38 10.89
C THR A 32 10.68 -6.94 10.15
N PRO A 33 9.75 -7.64 10.85
CA PRO A 33 8.56 -8.22 10.22
C PRO A 33 7.52 -7.17 9.79
N PHE A 34 7.72 -5.92 10.19
CA PHE A 34 6.93 -4.78 9.76
C PHE A 34 7.82 -3.54 9.67
N THR A 35 7.35 -2.54 8.93
CA THR A 35 7.96 -1.20 8.87
C THR A 35 6.94 -0.14 9.12
N GLU A 36 7.32 0.89 9.89
CA GLU A 36 6.50 2.08 10.05
C GLU A 36 6.73 3.05 8.89
N PHE A 37 5.66 3.40 8.20
CA PHE A 37 5.70 4.36 7.09
C PHE A 37 4.45 5.23 7.11
N ASN A 38 4.61 6.56 7.14
CA ASN A 38 3.53 7.55 7.27
C ASN A 38 2.52 7.26 8.40
N GLY A 39 3.00 6.71 9.52
CA GLY A 39 2.16 6.36 10.67
C GLY A 39 1.31 5.10 10.48
N PHE A 40 1.66 4.26 9.51
CA PHE A 40 1.14 2.90 9.35
C PHE A 40 2.25 1.89 9.60
N GLU A 41 1.92 0.81 10.30
CA GLU A 41 2.74 -0.40 10.27
C GLU A 41 2.37 -1.19 9.01
N ILE A 42 3.35 -1.42 8.15
CA ILE A 42 3.20 -2.19 6.91
C ILE A 42 3.91 -3.51 7.11
N SER A 43 3.19 -4.62 6.93
CA SER A 43 3.74 -5.97 7.02
C SER A 43 3.33 -6.80 5.82
N MET A 44 4.23 -7.64 5.34
CA MET A 44 3.93 -8.62 4.31
C MET A 44 3.34 -9.88 4.94
N ILE A 45 2.22 -10.37 4.39
CA ILE A 45 1.72 -11.72 4.63
C ILE A 45 2.01 -12.50 3.36
N GLU A 46 3.00 -13.39 3.41
CA GLU A 46 3.29 -14.32 2.33
C GLU A 46 2.28 -15.47 2.33
N GLY A 47 1.80 -15.81 1.14
CA GLY A 47 1.05 -17.04 0.88
C GLY A 47 1.29 -17.44 -0.56
N ASP A 48 1.30 -18.75 -0.83
CA ASP A 48 1.74 -19.35 -2.10
C ASP A 48 1.22 -18.67 -3.39
N GLN A 49 0.02 -18.09 -3.34
CA GLN A 49 -0.59 -17.32 -4.44
C GLN A 49 -1.22 -15.99 -4.01
N ASN A 50 -1.08 -15.59 -2.75
CA ASN A 50 -1.89 -14.54 -2.15
C ASN A 50 -1.09 -13.63 -1.22
N SER A 51 0.11 -13.24 -1.66
CA SER A 51 0.90 -12.24 -0.94
C SER A 51 0.09 -10.95 -0.79
N ARG A 52 0.05 -10.42 0.44
CA ARG A 52 -0.69 -9.20 0.79
C ARG A 52 0.17 -8.28 1.62
N LEU A 53 0.06 -6.98 1.36
CA LEU A 53 0.61 -5.94 2.23
C LEU A 53 -0.49 -5.47 3.17
N VAL A 54 -0.33 -5.72 4.46
CA VAL A 54 -1.29 -5.30 5.50
C VAL A 54 -0.88 -3.96 6.08
N PHE A 55 -1.84 -3.06 6.19
CA PHE A 55 -1.66 -1.72 6.75
C PHE A 55 -2.38 -1.64 8.09
N LYS A 56 -1.60 -1.47 9.17
CA LYS A 56 -2.11 -1.30 10.53
C LYS A 56 -1.86 0.11 11.02
N LYS A 57 -2.72 0.57 11.92
CA LYS A 57 -2.53 1.84 12.63
C LYS A 57 -2.95 1.66 14.08
N LYS A 58 -2.05 1.94 15.01
CA LYS A 58 -2.27 1.75 16.46
C LYS A 58 -2.73 0.31 16.80
N GLY A 59 -2.14 -0.70 16.14
CA GLY A 59 -2.50 -2.10 16.33
C GLY A 59 -3.76 -2.59 15.61
N TYR A 60 -4.51 -1.72 14.91
CA TYR A 60 -5.71 -2.11 14.16
C TYR A 60 -5.41 -2.28 12.67
N ASN A 61 -5.82 -3.42 12.10
CA ASN A 61 -5.77 -3.65 10.65
C ASN A 61 -6.79 -2.72 9.96
N LEU A 62 -6.30 -1.75 9.19
CA LEU A 62 -7.16 -0.83 8.44
C LEU A 62 -7.53 -1.39 7.07
N GLY A 63 -6.63 -2.19 6.50
CA GLY A 63 -6.84 -2.82 5.21
C GLY A 63 -5.60 -3.53 4.71
N PHE A 64 -5.66 -3.97 3.47
CA PHE A 64 -4.56 -4.61 2.79
C PHE A 64 -4.54 -4.30 1.30
N ILE A 65 -3.39 -4.49 0.68
CA ILE A 65 -3.21 -4.46 -0.77
C ILE A 65 -2.88 -5.87 -1.21
N SER A 66 -3.56 -6.33 -2.25
CA SER A 66 -3.31 -7.59 -2.94
C SER A 66 -2.83 -7.31 -4.36
N LYS A 67 -1.91 -8.14 -4.86
CA LYS A 67 -1.45 -8.09 -6.24
C LYS A 67 -2.59 -8.25 -7.25
N GLU A 68 -3.58 -9.10 -6.93
CA GLU A 68 -4.68 -9.42 -7.85
C GLU A 68 -5.86 -8.47 -7.72
N THR A 69 -6.21 -8.09 -6.48
CA THR A 69 -7.47 -7.39 -6.19
C THR A 69 -7.27 -5.92 -5.83
N GLY A 70 -6.02 -5.43 -5.76
CA GLY A 70 -5.73 -4.05 -5.38
C GLY A 70 -6.00 -3.75 -3.91
N VAL A 71 -6.45 -2.53 -3.62
CA VAL A 71 -6.63 -2.04 -2.24
C VAL A 71 -7.99 -2.46 -1.67
N MET A 72 -7.96 -3.07 -0.48
CA MET A 72 -9.15 -3.46 0.28
C MET A 72 -9.10 -2.86 1.70
N SER A 73 -10.18 -2.19 2.09
CA SER A 73 -10.36 -1.63 3.45
C SER A 73 -11.27 -2.53 4.28
N LEU A 74 -10.91 -2.74 5.55
CA LEU A 74 -11.62 -3.64 6.47
C LEU A 74 -12.66 -2.92 7.34
N ALA A 75 -12.90 -1.62 7.11
CA ALA A 75 -13.83 -0.85 7.92
C ALA A 75 -15.29 -1.23 7.63
N LYS A 76 -16.09 -1.40 8.70
CA LYS A 76 -17.52 -1.75 8.61
C LYS A 76 -18.40 -0.61 8.11
N ARG A 77 -18.07 0.64 8.43
CA ARG A 77 -18.83 1.83 7.98
C ARG A 77 -18.25 2.31 6.65
N GLN A 78 -19.13 2.62 5.69
CA GLN A 78 -18.72 3.04 4.35
C GLN A 78 -17.84 4.30 4.35
N GLN A 79 -18.17 5.30 5.17
CA GLN A 79 -17.38 6.52 5.30
C GLN A 79 -15.95 6.26 5.83
N ASP A 80 -15.84 5.41 6.86
CA ASP A 80 -14.54 4.98 7.39
C ASP A 80 -13.79 4.10 6.38
N ASN A 81 -14.54 3.36 5.56
CA ASN A 81 -13.98 2.49 4.51
C ASN A 81 -13.27 3.32 3.45
N ASP A 82 -13.93 4.35 2.91
CA ASP A 82 -13.38 5.26 1.90
C ASP A 82 -12.18 6.06 2.45
N GLN A 83 -12.27 6.52 3.71
CA GLN A 83 -11.18 7.24 4.35
C GLN A 83 -9.95 6.34 4.54
N ASN A 84 -10.14 5.13 5.07
CA ASN A 84 -9.04 4.18 5.25
C ASN A 84 -8.45 3.75 3.91
N ARG A 85 -9.29 3.48 2.90
CA ARG A 85 -8.85 3.15 1.55
C ARG A 85 -7.96 4.25 0.97
N LYS A 86 -8.40 5.51 0.99
CA LYS A 86 -7.58 6.65 0.51
C LYS A 86 -6.26 6.80 1.27
N ALA A 87 -6.28 6.55 2.58
CA ALA A 87 -5.08 6.66 3.40
C ALA A 87 -4.08 5.53 3.11
N ILE A 88 -4.57 4.31 2.90
CA ILE A 88 -3.76 3.17 2.44
C ILE A 88 -3.21 3.47 1.04
N GLU A 89 -4.06 3.98 0.15
CA GLU A 89 -3.66 4.31 -1.22
C GLU A 89 -2.53 5.35 -1.22
N GLN A 90 -2.67 6.43 -0.43
CA GLN A 90 -1.61 7.40 -0.20
C GLN A 90 -0.33 6.78 0.33
N THR A 91 -0.46 5.92 1.33
CA THR A 91 0.70 5.39 2.03
C THR A 91 1.50 4.49 1.10
N PHE A 92 0.82 3.65 0.33
CA PHE A 92 1.45 2.80 -0.67
C PHE A 92 2.11 3.62 -1.78
N CYS A 93 1.42 4.61 -2.35
CA CYS A 93 2.04 5.50 -3.33
C CYS A 93 3.31 6.18 -2.80
N ASN A 94 3.28 6.66 -1.56
CA ASN A 94 4.45 7.29 -0.95
C ASN A 94 5.59 6.28 -0.76
N LEU A 95 5.27 5.02 -0.42
CA LEU A 95 6.25 3.94 -0.30
C LEU A 95 6.92 3.65 -1.65
N ILE A 96 6.14 3.55 -2.73
CA ILE A 96 6.67 3.35 -4.09
C ILE A 96 7.57 4.51 -4.50
N ASN A 97 7.11 5.76 -4.31
CA ASN A 97 7.91 6.93 -4.63
C ASN A 97 9.22 7.00 -3.83
N PHE A 98 9.19 6.54 -2.57
CA PHE A 98 10.39 6.44 -1.74
C PHE A 98 11.36 5.39 -2.29
N ILE A 99 10.84 4.19 -2.59
CA ILE A 99 11.62 3.10 -3.22
C ILE A 99 12.26 3.59 -4.53
N GLU A 100 11.49 4.18 -5.44
CA GLU A 100 12.01 4.58 -6.77
C GLU A 100 13.04 5.72 -6.72
N ARG A 101 13.05 6.53 -5.68
CA ARG A 101 13.96 7.68 -5.56
C ARG A 101 15.21 7.37 -4.75
N ASP A 102 15.02 6.68 -3.63
CA ASP A 102 16.04 6.56 -2.58
C ASP A 102 16.58 5.13 -2.47
N TRP A 103 15.89 4.15 -3.05
CA TRP A 103 16.36 2.76 -3.12
C TRP A 103 16.78 2.42 -4.54
N ILE A 104 18.07 2.66 -4.84
CA ILE A 104 18.67 2.27 -6.11
C ILE A 104 18.63 0.73 -6.20
N VAL A 105 17.76 0.21 -7.07
CA VAL A 105 17.76 -1.19 -7.52
C VAL A 105 18.64 -1.30 -8.76
#